data_AF-A0A4Z2CAB5-F1
#
_entry.id   AF-A0A4Z2CAB5-F1
#
_cell.length_a   1.000
_cell.length_b   1.000
_cell.length_c   1.000
_cell.angle_alpha   90.00
_cell.angle_beta   90.00
_cell.angle_gamma   90.00
#
_symmetry.space_group_name_H-M   'P 1'
#
loop_
_entity.id
_entity.type
_entity.pdbx_description
1 polymer ?
#
loop_
_entity_poly.entity_id
_entity_poly.type
_entity_poly.pdbx_seq_one_letter_code
_entity_poly.pdbx_strand_id
1 'polypeptide(L)'
;MNKTKRKSKLVQRRRYTCPSAQDISRALQNPSSAPSTSAVSLDELIQRCLNCFDSEGRFSSPKGAHLVHMALMMHSWVVPSQMFAQKLLTLYPQLSHSLIDCPSDKRDLRQTQIRHIIRQWISQFPAVFEANTLLEQTIEDLWALVRSEGEETNSPLTDTSCLSPDVNIYQAPSPSMKKRKVSLIFDHMESDEMAEHLSYLEFKNFCSISFPDYRSYVVQGSVRENPALERSVMMCNGVSQWVQLMILSRHTAQQRAQVFTKFIHVAQKLRALQNFNTLMAVTGGLCHSSISRLKDTFNLLPPDITKALSELTELLSVTQQLRQLQTGLQRMQRL
;
A
#
# COMPACT_ATOMS: atom_id res chain seq x y z
N MET A 1 -55.99 -16.01 -26.67
CA MET A 1 -54.89 -15.03 -26.83
C MET A 1 -54.10 -14.93 -25.53
N ASN A 2 -53.07 -15.78 -25.38
CA ASN A 2 -52.20 -15.79 -24.20
C ASN A 2 -51.07 -14.78 -24.36
N LYS A 3 -51.00 -13.76 -23.50
CA LYS A 3 -49.90 -12.79 -23.44
C LYS A 3 -48.75 -13.36 -22.60
N THR A 4 -47.70 -13.82 -23.27
CA THR A 4 -46.45 -14.26 -22.66
C THR A 4 -45.64 -13.06 -22.18
N LYS A 5 -45.52 -12.86 -20.85
CA LYS A 5 -44.62 -11.85 -20.24
C LYS A 5 -43.16 -12.26 -20.47
N ARG A 6 -42.46 -11.56 -21.37
CA ARG A 6 -40.98 -11.60 -21.47
C ARG A 6 -40.38 -10.97 -20.21
N LYS A 7 -39.78 -11.79 -19.33
CA LYS A 7 -38.89 -11.32 -18.26
C LYS A 7 -37.61 -10.76 -18.91
N SER A 8 -37.44 -9.44 -18.88
CA SER A 8 -36.17 -8.80 -19.23
C SER A 8 -35.11 -9.23 -18.21
N LYS A 9 -34.04 -9.91 -18.65
CA LYS A 9 -32.86 -10.13 -17.82
C LYS A 9 -32.27 -8.75 -17.46
N LEU A 10 -32.36 -8.37 -16.19
CA LEU A 10 -31.62 -7.23 -15.66
C LEU A 10 -30.13 -7.56 -15.82
N VAL A 11 -29.47 -6.89 -16.78
CA VAL A 11 -28.02 -6.89 -16.87
C VAL A 11 -27.51 -6.18 -15.64
N GLN A 12 -27.01 -6.93 -14.68
CA GLN A 12 -26.42 -6.42 -13.46
C GLN A 12 -25.14 -5.68 -13.85
N ARG A 13 -25.25 -4.35 -14.04
CA ARG A 13 -24.11 -3.46 -14.22
C ARG A 13 -23.12 -3.76 -13.10
N ARG A 14 -21.93 -4.25 -13.45
CA ARG A 14 -20.81 -4.39 -12.50
C ARG A 14 -20.61 -3.01 -11.87
N ARG A 15 -20.96 -2.87 -10.59
CA ARG A 15 -20.54 -1.71 -9.82
C ARG A 15 -19.01 -1.80 -9.78
N TYR A 16 -18.33 -0.75 -10.24
CA TYR A 16 -16.89 -0.57 -10.09
C TYR A 16 -16.56 -0.26 -8.63
N THR A 17 -17.03 -1.10 -7.70
CA THR A 17 -16.74 -1.03 -6.28
C THR A 17 -15.83 -2.19 -5.97
N CYS A 18 -14.76 -1.95 -5.21
CA CYS A 18 -13.91 -3.02 -4.70
C CYS A 18 -14.79 -4.09 -4.02
N PRO A 19 -14.57 -5.38 -4.29
CA PRO A 19 -15.33 -6.45 -3.65
C PRO A 19 -15.21 -6.35 -2.13
N SER A 20 -16.28 -6.67 -1.39
CA SER A 20 -16.24 -6.62 0.07
C SER A 20 -15.33 -7.73 0.62
N ALA A 21 -14.78 -7.56 1.83
CA ALA A 21 -13.97 -8.60 2.46
C ALA A 21 -14.71 -9.95 2.58
N GLN A 22 -16.04 -9.92 2.71
CA GLN A 22 -16.88 -11.12 2.68
C GLN A 22 -16.95 -11.76 1.29
N ASP A 23 -17.04 -10.96 0.22
CA ASP A 23 -17.04 -11.47 -1.16
C ASP A 23 -15.68 -12.10 -1.50
N ILE A 24 -14.59 -11.49 -1.04
CA ILE A 24 -13.22 -11.99 -1.20
C ILE A 24 -13.05 -13.29 -0.40
N SER A 25 -13.47 -13.31 0.86
CA SER A 25 -13.41 -14.51 1.70
C SER A 25 -14.22 -15.66 1.10
N ARG A 26 -15.41 -15.39 0.57
CA ARG A 26 -16.22 -16.39 -0.14
C ARG A 26 -15.56 -16.88 -1.42
N ALA A 27 -14.91 -16.01 -2.19
CA ALA A 27 -14.19 -16.39 -3.39
C ALA A 27 -12.93 -17.23 -3.08
N LEU A 28 -12.23 -16.91 -1.99
CA LEU A 28 -11.08 -17.69 -1.50
C LEU A 28 -11.51 -19.06 -0.96
N GLN A 29 -12.68 -19.14 -0.30
CA GLN A 29 -13.21 -20.38 0.26
C GLN A 29 -13.89 -21.28 -0.79
N ASN A 30 -14.47 -20.69 -1.83
CA ASN A 30 -15.13 -21.39 -2.93
C ASN A 30 -14.53 -20.96 -4.28
N PRO A 31 -13.35 -21.46 -4.65
CA PRO A 31 -12.83 -21.26 -6.00
C PRO A 31 -13.85 -21.81 -7.00
N SER A 32 -14.24 -20.99 -7.98
CA SER A 32 -15.20 -21.43 -9.02
C SER A 32 -14.71 -22.70 -9.70
N SER A 33 -15.55 -23.73 -9.75
CA SER A 33 -15.27 -25.04 -10.37
C SER A 33 -15.28 -25.03 -11.89
N ALA A 34 -15.60 -23.88 -12.52
CA ALA A 34 -15.51 -23.73 -13.96
C ALA A 34 -14.09 -23.25 -14.31
N PRO A 35 -13.23 -24.10 -14.93
CA PRO A 35 -12.03 -23.58 -15.54
C PRO A 35 -12.49 -22.61 -16.63
N SER A 36 -12.28 -21.31 -16.41
CA SER A 36 -12.07 -20.44 -17.56
C SER A 36 -10.99 -21.12 -18.41
N THR A 37 -11.17 -21.15 -19.73
CA THR A 37 -10.25 -21.80 -20.68
C THR A 37 -8.81 -21.25 -20.64
N SER A 38 -8.51 -20.34 -19.71
CA SER A 38 -7.22 -19.69 -19.47
C SER A 38 -6.74 -19.77 -18.01
N ALA A 39 -7.30 -20.62 -17.15
CA ALA A 39 -6.81 -20.80 -15.78
C ALA A 39 -5.51 -21.63 -15.78
N VAL A 40 -4.40 -21.02 -15.35
CA VAL A 40 -3.07 -21.63 -15.27
C VAL A 40 -2.88 -22.23 -13.88
N SER A 41 -2.39 -23.47 -13.78
CA SER A 41 -2.09 -24.09 -12.48
C SER A 41 -0.89 -23.42 -11.81
N LEU A 42 -0.73 -23.57 -10.49
CA LEU A 42 0.44 -23.04 -9.78
C LEU A 42 1.74 -23.61 -10.36
N ASP A 43 1.77 -24.92 -10.65
CA ASP A 43 2.93 -25.59 -11.21
C ASP A 43 3.27 -25.05 -12.61
N GLU A 44 2.25 -24.82 -13.45
CA GLU A 44 2.45 -24.24 -14.78
C GLU A 44 2.90 -22.77 -14.71
N LEU A 45 2.39 -21.98 -13.75
CA LEU A 45 2.83 -20.61 -13.52
C LEU A 45 4.31 -20.56 -13.11
N ILE A 46 4.73 -21.42 -12.17
CA ILE A 46 6.12 -21.51 -11.73
C ILE A 46 7.02 -21.90 -12.91
N GLN A 47 6.64 -22.91 -13.70
CA GLN A 47 7.42 -23.30 -14.89
C GLN A 47 7.54 -22.15 -15.90
N ARG A 48 6.46 -21.40 -16.15
CA ARG A 48 6.52 -20.21 -17.03
C ARG A 48 7.45 -19.13 -16.47
N CYS A 49 7.46 -18.92 -15.16
CA CYS A 49 8.38 -17.98 -14.51
C CYS A 49 9.84 -18.42 -14.64
N LEU A 50 10.14 -19.71 -14.42
CA LEU A 50 11.49 -20.25 -14.58
C LEU A 50 12.00 -20.13 -16.03
N ASN A 51 11.14 -20.39 -17.00
CA ASN A 51 11.46 -20.26 -18.43
C ASN A 51 11.71 -18.79 -18.88
N CYS A 52 11.47 -17.81 -18.01
CA CYS A 52 11.77 -16.40 -18.31
C CYS A 52 13.25 -16.04 -18.10
N PHE A 53 14.05 -16.93 -17.51
CA PHE A 53 15.46 -16.73 -17.21
C PHE A 53 16.36 -17.44 -18.24
N ASP A 54 17.42 -16.77 -18.70
CA ASP A 54 18.49 -17.34 -19.53
C ASP A 54 19.53 -18.13 -18.70
N SER A 55 20.58 -18.65 -19.35
CA SER A 55 21.67 -19.40 -18.69
C SER A 55 22.44 -18.57 -17.66
N GLU A 56 22.47 -17.25 -17.85
CA GLU A 56 23.14 -16.28 -16.99
C GLU A 56 22.19 -15.70 -15.93
N GLY A 57 20.95 -16.19 -15.85
CA GLY A 57 19.95 -15.73 -14.89
C GLY A 57 19.35 -14.35 -15.19
N ARG A 58 19.50 -13.82 -16.40
CA ARG A 58 18.85 -12.59 -16.86
C ARG A 58 17.52 -12.90 -17.53
N PHE A 59 16.65 -11.88 -17.59
CA PHE A 59 15.35 -12.03 -18.24
C PHE A 59 15.47 -12.09 -19.76
N SER A 60 14.95 -13.16 -20.36
CA SER A 60 14.92 -13.35 -21.82
C SER A 60 14.00 -12.34 -22.54
N SER A 61 13.08 -11.69 -21.81
CA SER A 61 12.25 -10.60 -22.35
C SER A 61 11.66 -9.70 -21.26
N PRO A 62 11.30 -8.43 -21.58
CA PRO A 62 10.60 -7.53 -20.65
C PRO A 62 9.26 -8.09 -20.17
N LYS A 63 8.56 -8.84 -21.03
CA LYS A 63 7.30 -9.52 -20.68
C LYS A 63 7.53 -10.62 -19.64
N GLY A 64 8.65 -11.34 -19.74
CA GLY A 64 9.06 -12.35 -18.76
C GLY A 64 9.37 -11.72 -17.41
N ALA A 65 10.11 -10.60 -17.37
CA ALA A 65 10.37 -9.86 -16.14
C ALA A 65 9.08 -9.42 -15.44
N HIS A 66 8.11 -8.89 -16.20
CA HIS A 66 6.81 -8.49 -15.66
C HIS A 66 6.01 -9.68 -15.13
N LEU A 67 6.02 -10.83 -15.83
CA LEU A 67 5.35 -12.05 -15.36
C LEU A 67 5.93 -12.54 -14.03
N VAL A 68 7.27 -12.59 -13.93
CA VAL A 68 7.95 -13.03 -12.70
C VAL A 68 7.64 -12.08 -11.56
N HIS A 69 7.75 -10.76 -11.77
CA HIS A 69 7.40 -9.76 -10.75
C HIS A 69 5.93 -9.87 -10.30
N MET A 70 5.01 -10.03 -11.26
CA MET A 70 3.59 -10.20 -10.96
C MET A 70 3.34 -11.49 -10.16
N ALA A 71 3.98 -12.60 -10.53
CA ALA A 71 3.83 -13.86 -9.81
C ALA A 71 4.34 -13.76 -8.38
N LEU A 72 5.54 -13.18 -8.16
CA LEU A 72 6.16 -13.02 -6.84
C LEU A 72 5.45 -12.02 -5.94
N MET A 73 4.79 -11.01 -6.52
CA MET A 73 3.97 -10.07 -5.76
C MET A 73 2.60 -10.69 -5.41
N MET A 74 1.95 -11.31 -6.40
CA MET A 74 0.54 -11.66 -6.30
C MET A 74 0.26 -13.10 -5.82
N HIS A 75 1.26 -14.00 -5.76
CA HIS A 75 1.02 -15.41 -5.37
C HIS A 75 0.32 -15.52 -4.02
N SER A 76 0.69 -14.65 -3.07
CA SER A 76 0.14 -14.64 -1.70
C SER A 76 -1.38 -14.48 -1.64
N TRP A 77 -2.01 -13.93 -2.68
CA TRP A 77 -3.46 -13.81 -2.79
C TRP A 77 -4.16 -15.14 -3.04
N VAL A 78 -3.47 -16.10 -3.65
CA VAL A 78 -4.03 -17.41 -4.04
C VAL A 78 -3.47 -18.52 -3.16
N VAL A 79 -2.16 -18.48 -2.89
CA VAL A 79 -1.42 -19.55 -2.22
C VAL A 79 -0.48 -18.95 -1.16
N PRO A 80 -0.39 -19.52 0.05
CA PRO A 80 0.57 -19.07 1.05
C PRO A 80 2.00 -19.08 0.52
N SER A 81 2.81 -18.08 0.90
CA SER A 81 4.23 -18.00 0.50
C SER A 81 5.01 -19.26 0.88
N GLN A 82 4.65 -19.93 1.98
CA GLN A 82 5.26 -21.19 2.39
C GLN A 82 5.03 -22.31 1.36
N MET A 83 3.82 -22.46 0.85
CA MET A 83 3.51 -23.45 -0.18
C MET A 83 4.21 -23.11 -1.51
N PHE A 84 4.31 -21.82 -1.84
CA PHE A 84 5.05 -21.36 -3.02
C PHE A 84 6.55 -21.70 -2.90
N ALA A 85 7.16 -21.42 -1.75
CA ALA A 85 8.54 -21.78 -1.42
C ALA A 85 8.78 -23.29 -1.48
N GLN A 86 7.93 -24.09 -0.83
CA GLN A 86 8.01 -25.56 -0.87
C GLN A 86 7.93 -26.09 -2.30
N LYS A 87 7.03 -25.55 -3.13
CA LYS A 87 6.94 -25.92 -4.55
C LYS A 87 8.23 -25.63 -5.31
N LEU A 88 8.84 -24.46 -5.10
CA LEU A 88 10.15 -24.15 -5.69
C LEU A 88 11.25 -25.13 -5.21
N LEU A 89 11.26 -25.47 -3.92
CA LEU A 89 12.20 -26.44 -3.34
C LEU A 89 12.00 -27.85 -3.92
N THR A 90 10.76 -28.32 -4.10
CA THR A 90 10.48 -29.64 -4.71
C THR A 90 10.93 -29.73 -6.18
N LEU A 91 10.97 -28.59 -6.89
CA LEU A 91 11.47 -28.50 -8.26
C LEU A 91 13.00 -28.42 -8.32
N TYR A 92 13.67 -28.22 -7.19
CA TYR A 92 15.13 -28.18 -7.11
C TYR A 92 15.69 -29.60 -7.31
N PRO A 93 16.51 -29.84 -8.36
CA PRO A 93 16.87 -31.20 -8.78
C PRO A 93 17.65 -32.06 -7.77
N GLN A 94 18.29 -31.48 -6.76
CA GLN A 94 19.01 -32.26 -5.74
C GLN A 94 18.07 -32.96 -4.72
N LEU A 95 16.80 -32.54 -4.61
CA LEU A 95 15.81 -33.07 -3.66
C LEU A 95 14.70 -33.91 -4.34
N SER A 96 14.70 -33.98 -5.68
CA SER A 96 13.72 -34.77 -6.43
C SER A 96 14.36 -36.04 -7.00
N HIS A 97 14.02 -37.19 -6.42
CA HIS A 97 14.40 -38.53 -6.93
C HIS A 97 13.96 -38.80 -8.40
N SER A 98 13.15 -37.92 -8.99
CA SER A 98 12.58 -38.03 -10.34
C SER A 98 13.49 -37.54 -11.48
N LEU A 99 14.65 -36.91 -11.21
CA LEU A 99 15.49 -36.28 -12.24
C LEU A 99 16.82 -37.01 -12.52
N ILE A 100 16.97 -38.24 -12.02
CA ILE A 100 18.19 -39.05 -12.17
C ILE A 100 18.55 -39.29 -13.65
N ASP A 101 17.55 -39.35 -14.54
CA ASP A 101 17.73 -39.61 -15.99
C ASP A 101 17.84 -38.35 -16.90
N CYS A 102 17.92 -37.14 -16.33
CA CYS A 102 18.04 -35.91 -17.13
C CYS A 102 19.52 -35.55 -17.46
N PRO A 103 19.83 -35.05 -18.69
CA PRO A 103 21.18 -34.59 -19.06
C PRO A 103 21.68 -33.49 -18.11
N SER A 104 22.97 -33.52 -17.75
CA SER A 104 23.60 -32.57 -16.80
C SER A 104 23.26 -31.11 -17.13
N ASP A 105 23.42 -30.71 -18.39
CA ASP A 105 23.20 -29.32 -18.83
C ASP A 105 21.79 -28.78 -18.53
N LYS A 106 20.75 -29.61 -18.64
CA LYS A 106 19.37 -29.21 -18.36
C LYS A 106 19.10 -29.12 -16.85
N ARG A 107 19.80 -29.94 -16.07
CA ARG A 107 19.74 -29.94 -14.60
C ARG A 107 20.39 -28.68 -14.05
N ASP A 108 21.54 -28.32 -14.58
CA ASP A 108 22.33 -27.15 -14.17
C ASP A 108 21.59 -25.85 -14.53
N LEU A 109 21.03 -25.75 -15.75
CA LEU A 109 20.18 -24.62 -16.15
C LEU A 109 19.00 -24.44 -15.20
N ARG A 110 18.27 -25.52 -14.88
CA ARG A 110 17.10 -25.45 -13.99
C ARG A 110 17.48 -25.04 -12.57
N GLN A 111 18.61 -25.52 -12.04
CA GLN A 111 19.13 -25.08 -10.74
C GLN A 111 19.44 -23.59 -10.74
N THR A 112 20.08 -23.08 -11.80
CA THR A 112 20.39 -21.67 -11.96
C THR A 112 19.11 -20.83 -12.03
N GLN A 113 18.11 -21.22 -12.82
CA GLN A 113 16.82 -20.50 -12.90
C GLN A 113 16.09 -20.45 -11.55
N ILE A 114 16.07 -21.56 -10.79
CA ILE A 114 15.43 -21.61 -9.46
C ILE A 114 16.17 -20.70 -8.48
N ARG A 115 17.51 -20.69 -8.47
CA ARG A 115 18.29 -19.80 -7.61
C ARG A 115 18.04 -18.33 -7.95
N HIS A 116 17.98 -17.99 -9.23
CA HIS A 116 17.71 -16.63 -9.68
C HIS A 116 16.32 -16.14 -9.29
N ILE A 117 15.26 -16.96 -9.45
CA ILE A 117 13.92 -16.54 -9.04
C ILE A 117 13.83 -16.35 -7.52
N ILE A 118 14.51 -17.19 -6.73
CA ILE A 118 14.58 -17.05 -5.26
C ILE A 118 15.32 -15.76 -4.89
N ARG A 119 16.47 -15.49 -5.51
CA ARG A 119 17.25 -14.26 -5.29
C ARG A 119 16.43 -13.01 -5.63
N GLN A 120 15.70 -13.05 -6.75
CA GLN A 120 14.79 -11.97 -7.13
C GLN A 120 13.64 -11.80 -6.13
N TRP A 121 13.07 -12.90 -5.63
CA TRP A 121 11.99 -12.84 -4.65
C TRP A 121 12.44 -12.19 -3.34
N ILE A 122 13.59 -12.62 -2.82
CA ILE A 122 14.20 -12.06 -1.60
C ILE A 122 14.55 -10.58 -1.81
N SER A 123 15.20 -10.25 -2.93
CA SER A 123 15.65 -8.87 -3.20
C SER A 123 14.48 -7.90 -3.43
N GLN A 124 13.38 -8.34 -4.04
CA GLN A 124 12.26 -7.47 -4.38
C GLN A 124 11.23 -7.35 -3.26
N PHE A 125 11.11 -8.36 -2.39
CA PHE A 125 10.06 -8.43 -1.37
C PHE A 125 10.59 -8.88 0.02
N PRO A 126 11.59 -8.18 0.61
CA PRO A 126 12.20 -8.59 1.88
C PRO A 126 11.19 -8.68 3.03
N ALA A 127 10.21 -7.78 3.08
CA ALA A 127 9.17 -7.76 4.11
C ALA A 127 8.34 -9.08 4.20
N VAL A 128 8.26 -9.87 3.12
CA VAL A 128 7.57 -11.18 3.13
C VAL A 128 8.32 -12.19 4.00
N PHE A 129 9.64 -12.06 4.05
CA PHE A 129 10.56 -12.95 4.77
C PHE A 129 10.73 -12.53 6.22
N GLU A 130 10.66 -11.23 6.53
CA GLU A 130 10.73 -10.71 7.91
C GLU A 130 9.45 -10.97 8.73
N ALA A 131 8.28 -11.01 8.07
CA ALA A 131 6.99 -11.10 8.75
C ALA A 131 6.53 -12.52 9.11
N ASN A 132 7.13 -13.58 8.53
CA ASN A 132 6.64 -14.95 8.67
C ASN A 132 7.58 -15.83 9.51
N THR A 133 7.31 -15.93 10.80
CA THR A 133 8.00 -16.85 11.73
C THR A 133 7.85 -18.34 11.34
N LEU A 134 6.75 -18.72 10.70
CA LEU A 134 6.50 -20.08 10.18
C LEU A 134 7.30 -20.44 8.92
N LEU A 135 7.95 -19.46 8.28
CA LEU A 135 8.75 -19.68 7.09
C LEU A 135 10.26 -19.80 7.37
N GLU A 136 10.74 -19.52 8.60
CA GLU A 136 12.19 -19.46 8.92
C GLU A 136 12.97 -20.68 8.41
N GLN A 137 12.52 -21.91 8.68
CA GLN A 137 13.21 -23.13 8.25
C GLN A 137 13.25 -23.28 6.72
N THR A 138 12.11 -23.12 6.04
CA THR A 138 12.05 -23.14 4.56
C THR A 138 12.81 -21.99 3.91
N ILE A 139 12.91 -20.84 4.58
CA ILE A 139 13.68 -19.68 4.13
C ILE A 139 15.18 -19.94 4.31
N GLU A 140 15.60 -20.56 5.41
CA GLU A 140 16.99 -20.98 5.62
C GLU A 140 17.44 -21.98 4.56
N ASP A 141 16.59 -22.94 4.19
CA ASP A 141 16.84 -23.87 3.08
C ASP A 141 17.01 -23.13 1.75
N LEU A 142 16.15 -22.13 1.48
CA LEU A 142 16.27 -21.28 0.29
C LEU A 142 17.56 -20.45 0.29
N TRP A 143 17.95 -19.88 1.44
CA TRP A 143 19.21 -19.14 1.60
C TRP A 143 20.44 -20.03 1.51
N ALA A 144 20.37 -21.28 1.97
CA ALA A 144 21.44 -22.26 1.81
C ALA A 144 21.67 -22.58 0.33
N LEU A 145 20.60 -22.67 -0.46
CA LEU A 145 20.68 -22.87 -1.92
C LEU A 145 21.25 -21.66 -2.68
N VAL A 146 21.03 -20.44 -2.19
CA VAL A 146 21.59 -19.21 -2.79
C VAL A 146 23.06 -19.02 -2.41
N ARG A 147 23.48 -19.46 -1.22
CA ARG A 147 24.86 -19.33 -0.71
C ARG A 147 25.84 -20.41 -1.20
N SER A 148 25.37 -21.47 -1.84
CA SER A 148 26.22 -22.58 -2.30
C SER A 148 27.03 -22.28 -3.56
N GLU A 149 26.89 -21.09 -4.17
CA GLU A 149 27.82 -20.63 -5.20
C GLU A 149 29.01 -19.90 -4.60
N GLY A 150 30.20 -20.43 -4.86
CA GLY A 150 31.45 -19.70 -4.74
C GLY A 150 31.62 -18.65 -5.84
N GLU A 151 30.72 -17.66 -5.89
CA GLU A 151 30.95 -16.42 -6.65
C GLU A 151 31.04 -15.22 -5.70
N GLU A 152 32.27 -14.97 -5.25
CA GLU A 152 32.72 -13.62 -4.88
C GLU A 152 32.83 -12.76 -6.14
N THR A 153 31.70 -12.31 -6.69
CA THR A 153 31.72 -11.21 -7.67
C THR A 153 30.55 -10.25 -7.46
N ASN A 154 30.84 -9.23 -6.66
CA ASN A 154 30.50 -7.84 -6.90
C ASN A 154 29.07 -7.55 -7.42
N SER A 155 28.14 -7.43 -6.48
CA SER A 155 27.22 -6.29 -6.41
C SER A 155 26.74 -6.23 -4.98
N PRO A 156 26.75 -5.05 -4.35
CA PRO A 156 26.67 -4.93 -2.90
C PRO A 156 25.39 -5.60 -2.42
N LEU A 157 25.49 -6.30 -1.29
CA LEU A 157 24.37 -6.37 -0.35
C LEU A 157 23.73 -4.99 -0.40
N THR A 158 22.54 -4.88 -0.99
CA THR A 158 21.85 -3.60 -1.00
C THR A 158 21.71 -3.24 0.46
N ASP A 159 22.47 -2.21 0.82
CA ASP A 159 22.54 -1.55 2.10
C ASP A 159 21.12 -1.40 2.67
N THR A 160 20.66 -2.39 3.44
CA THR A 160 19.47 -2.26 4.30
C THR A 160 19.77 -1.30 5.46
N SER A 161 20.96 -0.72 5.50
CA SER A 161 21.31 0.45 6.30
C SER A 161 20.56 1.71 5.86
N CYS A 162 19.96 1.76 4.66
CA CYS A 162 19.13 2.89 4.24
C CYS A 162 17.63 2.75 4.57
N LEU A 163 17.19 1.59 5.11
CA LEU A 163 15.80 1.36 5.54
C LEU A 163 15.66 1.10 7.04
N SER A 164 16.75 1.17 7.80
CA SER A 164 16.73 1.20 9.25
C SER A 164 17.18 2.56 9.76
N PRO A 165 16.31 3.57 9.91
CA PRO A 165 16.44 4.41 11.08
C PRO A 165 15.97 3.53 12.25
N ASP A 166 16.89 3.08 13.09
CA ASP A 166 16.64 2.43 14.38
C ASP A 166 15.21 2.65 14.90
N VAL A 167 14.29 1.72 14.63
CA VAL A 167 12.98 1.72 15.30
C VAL A 167 13.12 0.90 16.57
N ASN A 168 14.00 1.40 17.43
CA ASN A 168 13.83 1.28 18.87
C ASN A 168 13.46 2.64 19.46
N ILE A 169 12.52 3.33 18.82
CA ILE A 169 11.64 4.24 19.54
C ILE A 169 10.57 3.35 20.17
N TYR A 170 10.97 2.61 21.21
CA TYR A 170 10.07 2.35 22.31
C TYR A 170 9.33 3.64 22.61
N GLN A 171 8.06 3.52 22.95
CA GLN A 171 7.24 4.53 23.58
C GLN A 171 8.06 5.32 24.61
N ALA A 172 8.77 6.35 24.17
CA ALA A 172 9.15 7.43 25.04
C ALA A 172 7.83 8.17 25.21
N PRO A 173 7.26 8.22 26.44
CA PRO A 173 6.28 9.24 26.71
C PRO A 173 7.00 10.53 26.31
N SER A 174 6.48 11.25 25.32
CA SER A 174 6.99 12.57 25.00
C SER A 174 7.17 13.28 26.34
N PRO A 175 8.36 13.83 26.67
CA PRO A 175 8.53 14.58 27.91
C PRO A 175 7.36 15.54 27.94
N SER A 176 6.67 15.65 29.08
CA SER A 176 5.45 16.41 29.28
C SER A 176 5.68 17.89 28.97
N MET A 177 5.84 18.18 27.69
CA MET A 177 5.89 19.48 27.09
C MET A 177 4.49 19.99 27.31
N LYS A 178 4.34 20.80 28.37
CA LYS A 178 3.10 21.46 28.75
C LYS A 178 2.35 21.80 27.47
N LYS A 179 1.19 21.15 27.22
CA LYS A 179 0.42 21.14 25.96
C LYS A 179 0.22 22.53 25.34
N ARG A 180 0.42 23.58 26.14
CA ARG A 180 0.45 25.00 25.79
C ARG A 180 1.56 25.41 24.79
N LYS A 181 2.74 24.75 24.76
CA LYS A 181 3.86 25.15 23.88
C LYS A 181 3.60 24.90 22.38
N VAL A 182 2.93 23.79 22.03
CA VAL A 182 2.63 23.44 20.63
C VAL A 182 1.64 24.44 19.99
N SER A 183 0.71 24.98 20.79
CA SER A 183 -0.22 26.01 20.32
C SER A 183 0.46 27.34 19.97
N LEU A 184 1.59 27.67 20.62
CA LEU A 184 2.31 28.92 20.38
C LEU A 184 3.12 28.84 19.08
N ILE A 185 3.75 27.68 18.83
CA ILE A 185 4.50 27.43 17.58
C ILE A 185 3.54 27.46 16.38
N PHE A 186 2.34 26.90 16.52
CA PHE A 186 1.32 26.96 15.47
C PHE A 186 1.05 28.39 15.02
N ASP A 187 1.03 29.38 15.92
CA ASP A 187 0.72 30.76 15.54
C ASP A 187 1.81 31.37 14.66
N HIS A 188 3.06 30.92 14.79
CA HIS A 188 4.24 31.52 14.16
C HIS A 188 4.73 30.73 12.93
N MET A 189 4.43 29.43 12.84
CA MET A 189 4.78 28.59 11.70
C MET A 189 3.98 28.96 10.45
N GLU A 190 4.61 29.10 9.30
CA GLU A 190 3.89 29.45 8.07
C GLU A 190 3.02 28.30 7.57
N SER A 191 2.00 28.62 6.77
CA SER A 191 1.10 27.61 6.20
C SER A 191 1.83 26.64 5.26
N ASP A 192 2.89 27.12 4.59
CA ASP A 192 3.71 26.35 3.65
C ASP A 192 4.55 25.32 4.41
N GLU A 193 5.32 25.77 5.40
CA GLU A 193 6.09 24.91 6.29
C GLU A 193 5.21 23.86 6.96
N MET A 194 4.02 24.24 7.43
CA MET A 194 3.09 23.29 8.05
C MET A 194 2.64 22.19 7.08
N ALA A 195 2.34 22.57 5.84
CA ALA A 195 1.94 21.61 4.80
C ALA A 195 3.08 20.65 4.46
N GLU A 196 4.32 21.14 4.40
CA GLU A 196 5.52 20.32 4.16
C GLU A 196 5.78 19.33 5.29
N HIS A 197 5.75 19.78 6.54
CA HIS A 197 5.96 18.89 7.70
C HIS A 197 4.88 17.82 7.81
N LEU A 198 3.61 18.19 7.61
CA LEU A 198 2.51 17.21 7.59
C LEU A 198 2.70 16.19 6.45
N SER A 199 3.12 16.66 5.27
CA SER A 199 3.39 15.80 4.12
C SER A 199 4.55 14.84 4.37
N TYR A 200 5.63 15.32 4.99
CA TYR A 200 6.76 14.49 5.36
C TYR A 200 6.37 13.39 6.35
N LEU A 201 5.60 13.73 7.40
CA LEU A 201 5.15 12.75 8.39
C LEU A 201 4.22 11.70 7.78
N GLU A 202 3.31 12.11 6.90
CA GLU A 202 2.41 11.20 6.20
C GLU A 202 3.17 10.31 5.21
N PHE A 203 4.09 10.87 4.43
CA PHE A 203 4.94 10.13 3.50
C PHE A 203 5.80 9.09 4.22
N LYS A 204 6.42 9.45 5.35
CA LYS A 204 7.20 8.50 6.17
C LYS A 204 6.34 7.32 6.65
N ASN A 205 5.11 7.59 7.10
CA ASN A 205 4.19 6.52 7.48
C ASN A 205 3.74 5.69 6.27
N PHE A 206 3.50 6.33 5.12
CA PHE A 206 3.12 5.65 3.88
C PHE A 206 4.21 4.69 3.39
N CYS A 207 5.49 5.11 3.41
CA CYS A 207 6.62 4.26 3.04
C CYS A 207 6.82 3.05 3.95
N SER A 208 6.27 3.08 5.17
CA SER A 208 6.32 1.92 6.08
C SER A 208 5.28 0.84 5.75
N ILE A 209 4.32 1.12 4.85
CA ILE A 209 3.29 0.17 4.44
C ILE A 209 3.87 -0.73 3.34
N SER A 210 3.84 -2.04 3.59
CA SER A 210 4.32 -3.07 2.68
C SER A 210 3.18 -3.70 1.87
N PHE A 211 3.53 -4.43 0.80
CA PHE A 211 2.53 -5.16 0.00
C PHE A 211 1.71 -6.19 0.82
N PRO A 212 2.34 -7.00 1.70
CA PRO A 212 1.61 -7.87 2.63
C PRO A 212 0.53 -7.16 3.46
N ASP A 213 0.78 -5.90 3.82
CA ASP A 213 -0.17 -5.13 4.63
C ASP A 213 -1.48 -4.87 3.91
N TYR A 214 -1.41 -4.47 2.64
CA TYR A 214 -2.59 -4.28 1.80
C TYR A 214 -3.37 -5.58 1.62
N ARG A 215 -2.67 -6.69 1.43
CA ARG A 215 -3.32 -8.00 1.34
C ARG A 215 -4.03 -8.37 2.64
N SER A 216 -3.38 -8.19 3.79
CA SER A 216 -3.98 -8.44 5.11
C SER A 216 -5.25 -7.63 5.28
N TYR A 217 -5.19 -6.32 5.00
CA TYR A 217 -6.32 -5.41 5.07
C TYR A 217 -7.50 -5.85 4.19
N VAL A 218 -7.23 -6.23 2.94
CA VAL A 218 -8.28 -6.61 1.99
C VAL A 218 -8.94 -7.93 2.37
N VAL A 219 -8.17 -8.91 2.87
CA VAL A 219 -8.71 -10.21 3.30
C VAL A 219 -9.47 -10.11 4.62
N GLN A 220 -8.92 -9.38 5.60
CA GLN A 220 -9.54 -9.22 6.92
C GLN A 220 -10.67 -8.17 6.91
N GLY A 221 -10.67 -7.26 5.95
CA GLY A 221 -11.61 -6.13 5.88
C GLY A 221 -11.41 -5.09 6.98
N SER A 222 -10.26 -5.12 7.65
CA SER A 222 -9.94 -4.31 8.82
C SER A 222 -8.45 -4.02 8.86
N VAL A 223 -8.07 -2.87 9.41
CA VAL A 223 -6.66 -2.54 9.68
C VAL A 223 -6.13 -3.21 10.96
N ARG A 224 -7.00 -3.88 11.73
CA ARG A 224 -6.60 -4.56 12.97
C ARG A 224 -5.48 -5.55 12.72
N GLU A 225 -4.50 -5.58 13.63
CA GLU A 225 -3.30 -6.43 13.52
C GLU A 225 -2.38 -6.04 12.35
N ASN A 226 -2.56 -4.83 11.81
CA ASN A 226 -1.67 -4.24 10.81
C ASN A 226 -1.06 -2.91 11.32
N PRO A 227 0.07 -2.95 12.05
CA PRO A 227 0.62 -1.77 12.71
C PRO A 227 0.97 -0.62 11.74
N ALA A 228 1.42 -0.93 10.53
CA ALA A 228 1.79 0.09 9.53
C ALA A 228 0.56 0.83 9.02
N LEU A 229 -0.49 0.11 8.60
CA LEU A 229 -1.75 0.71 8.16
C LEU A 229 -2.49 1.41 9.30
N GLU A 230 -2.52 0.81 10.50
CA GLU A 230 -3.09 1.45 11.69
C GLU A 230 -2.42 2.79 11.99
N ARG A 231 -1.10 2.85 11.93
CA ARG A 231 -0.34 4.10 12.13
C ARG A 231 -0.70 5.17 11.10
N SER A 232 -0.84 4.79 9.83
CA SER A 232 -1.23 5.72 8.76
C SER A 232 -2.66 6.24 8.95
N VAL A 233 -3.61 5.36 9.27
CA VAL A 233 -5.01 5.75 9.56
C VAL A 233 -5.08 6.63 10.81
N MET A 234 -4.36 6.27 11.87
CA MET A 234 -4.29 7.03 13.11
C MET A 234 -3.69 8.42 12.88
N MET A 235 -2.67 8.55 12.03
CA MET A 235 -2.10 9.84 11.64
C MET A 235 -3.16 10.73 10.96
N CYS A 236 -3.90 10.20 9.97
CA CYS A 236 -4.93 10.97 9.26
C CYS A 236 -6.07 11.42 10.20
N ASN A 237 -6.53 10.51 11.06
CA ASN A 237 -7.55 10.82 12.07
C ASN A 237 -7.04 11.83 13.11
N GLY A 238 -5.78 11.68 13.51
CA GLY A 238 -5.08 12.58 14.43
C GLY A 238 -4.95 13.99 13.86
N VAL A 239 -4.61 14.15 12.59
CA VAL A 239 -4.58 15.46 11.90
C VAL A 239 -5.98 16.08 11.87
N SER A 240 -6.99 15.30 11.52
CA SER A 240 -8.39 15.78 11.48
C SER A 240 -8.86 16.27 12.86
N GLN A 241 -8.54 15.53 13.92
CA GLN A 241 -8.87 15.90 15.29
C GLN A 241 -8.03 17.10 15.77
N TRP A 242 -6.75 17.15 15.41
CA TRP A 242 -5.86 18.25 15.75
C TRP A 242 -6.36 19.58 15.17
N VAL A 243 -6.79 19.60 13.92
CA VAL A 243 -7.42 20.77 13.28
C VAL A 243 -8.63 21.24 14.11
N GLN A 244 -9.53 20.32 14.46
CA GLN A 244 -10.71 20.65 15.27
C GLN A 244 -10.33 21.23 16.63
N LEU A 245 -9.40 20.60 17.34
CA LEU A 245 -8.94 21.05 18.65
C LEU A 245 -8.24 22.41 18.57
N MET A 246 -7.43 22.65 17.54
CA MET A 246 -6.75 23.92 17.34
C MET A 246 -7.73 25.07 17.16
N ILE A 247 -8.82 24.85 16.40
CA ILE A 247 -9.89 25.84 16.25
C ILE A 247 -10.64 26.00 17.58
N LEU A 248 -11.13 24.91 18.17
CA LEU A 248 -11.94 24.96 19.40
C LEU A 248 -11.17 25.46 20.63
N SER A 249 -9.83 25.40 20.62
CA SER A 249 -9.00 25.93 21.69
C SER A 249 -9.05 27.45 21.82
N ARG A 250 -9.49 28.18 20.79
CA ARG A 250 -9.56 29.65 20.81
C ARG A 250 -10.87 30.14 21.41
N HIS A 251 -10.75 31.06 22.36
CA HIS A 251 -11.87 31.55 23.16
C HIS A 251 -12.84 32.43 22.35
N THR A 252 -12.34 33.31 21.48
CA THR A 252 -13.19 34.24 20.72
C THR A 252 -13.48 33.74 19.30
N ALA A 253 -14.64 34.10 18.75
CA ALA A 253 -15.01 33.74 17.38
C ALA A 253 -14.03 34.29 16.34
N GLN A 254 -13.49 35.48 16.57
CA GLN A 254 -12.49 36.10 15.70
C GLN A 254 -11.18 35.33 15.66
N GLN A 255 -10.67 34.89 16.82
CA GLN A 255 -9.46 34.05 16.88
C GLN A 255 -9.68 32.68 16.22
N ARG A 256 -10.87 32.09 16.40
CA ARG A 256 -11.24 30.86 15.69
C ARG A 256 -11.23 31.05 14.18
N ALA A 257 -11.77 32.17 13.68
CA ALA A 257 -11.79 32.48 12.26
C ALA A 257 -10.38 32.65 11.67
N GLN A 258 -9.44 33.22 12.43
CA GLN A 258 -8.03 33.31 12.04
C GLN A 258 -7.38 31.93 11.90
N VAL A 259 -7.55 31.06 12.91
CA VAL A 259 -7.01 29.69 12.87
C VAL A 259 -7.65 28.87 11.73
N PHE A 260 -8.96 29.01 11.53
CA PHE A 260 -9.69 28.38 10.42
C PHE A 260 -9.12 28.81 9.07
N THR A 261 -8.94 30.11 8.87
CA THR A 261 -8.36 30.70 7.65
C THR A 261 -6.95 30.15 7.39
N LYS A 262 -6.12 30.04 8.44
CA LYS A 262 -4.79 29.46 8.34
C LYS A 262 -4.81 28.01 7.85
N PHE A 263 -5.72 27.18 8.35
CA PHE A 263 -5.88 25.80 7.88
C PHE A 263 -6.38 25.69 6.45
N ILE A 264 -7.18 26.64 5.97
CA ILE A 264 -7.56 26.73 4.55
C ILE A 264 -6.32 27.00 3.68
N HIS A 265 -5.44 27.92 4.09
CA HIS A 265 -4.17 28.14 3.39
C HIS A 265 -3.28 26.89 3.40
N VAL A 266 -3.17 26.18 4.55
CA VAL A 266 -2.45 24.90 4.63
C VAL A 266 -3.05 23.88 3.65
N ALA A 267 -4.37 23.77 3.57
CA ALA A 267 -5.03 22.87 2.63
C ALA A 267 -4.76 23.25 1.16
N GLN A 268 -4.75 24.54 0.82
CA GLN A 268 -4.37 25.00 -0.53
C GLN A 268 -2.92 24.63 -0.87
N LYS A 269 -2.01 24.69 0.10
CA LYS A 269 -0.60 24.28 -0.07
C LYS A 269 -0.44 22.77 -0.18
N LEU A 270 -1.15 21.99 0.62
CA LEU A 270 -1.23 20.53 0.46
C LEU A 270 -1.73 20.13 -0.93
N ARG A 271 -2.71 20.85 -1.47
CA ARG A 271 -3.18 20.67 -2.85
C ARG A 271 -2.08 20.98 -3.88
N ALA A 272 -1.32 22.06 -3.68
CA ALA A 272 -0.20 22.41 -4.56
C ALA A 272 0.92 21.35 -4.53
N LEU A 273 1.20 20.78 -3.35
CA LEU A 273 2.10 19.64 -3.15
C LEU A 273 1.53 18.29 -3.65
N GLN A 274 0.30 18.28 -4.17
CA GLN A 274 -0.40 17.07 -4.61
C GLN A 274 -0.59 16.02 -3.50
N ASN A 275 -0.54 16.43 -2.23
CA ASN A 275 -0.82 15.56 -1.08
C ASN A 275 -2.33 15.52 -0.80
N PHE A 276 -3.04 14.64 -1.52
CA PHE A 276 -4.49 14.51 -1.39
C PHE A 276 -4.93 13.80 -0.10
N ASN A 277 -4.08 12.97 0.50
CA ASN A 277 -4.43 12.22 1.71
C ASN A 277 -4.51 13.16 2.92
N THR A 278 -3.45 13.93 3.16
CA THR A 278 -3.42 14.93 4.23
C THR A 278 -4.41 16.08 3.95
N LEU A 279 -4.58 16.47 2.69
CA LEU A 279 -5.60 17.43 2.30
C LEU A 279 -7.01 16.98 2.71
N MET A 280 -7.33 15.70 2.53
CA MET A 280 -8.59 15.12 2.98
C MET A 280 -8.70 15.15 4.50
N ALA A 281 -7.66 14.81 5.24
CA ALA A 281 -7.66 14.88 6.70
C ALA A 281 -7.92 16.30 7.22
N VAL A 282 -7.23 17.31 6.68
CA VAL A 282 -7.44 18.71 7.09
C VAL A 282 -8.84 19.19 6.73
N THR A 283 -9.29 18.95 5.49
CA THR A 283 -10.62 19.38 5.04
C THR A 283 -11.74 18.67 5.80
N GLY A 284 -11.59 17.38 6.08
CA GLY A 284 -12.50 16.61 6.92
C GLY A 284 -12.59 17.15 8.34
N GLY A 285 -11.47 17.61 8.92
CA GLY A 285 -11.43 18.31 10.20
C GLY A 285 -12.19 19.65 10.17
N LEU A 286 -12.04 20.44 9.10
CA LEU A 286 -12.73 21.72 8.92
C LEU A 286 -14.24 21.57 8.69
N CYS A 287 -14.65 20.52 7.98
CA CYS A 287 -16.05 20.20 7.70
C CYS A 287 -16.74 19.41 8.83
N HIS A 288 -16.01 19.05 9.89
CA HIS A 288 -16.56 18.25 10.98
C HIS A 288 -17.73 18.96 11.69
N SER A 289 -18.70 18.20 12.18
CA SER A 289 -19.94 18.72 12.79
C SER A 289 -19.72 19.64 13.99
N SER A 290 -18.65 19.41 14.76
CA SER A 290 -18.25 20.27 15.89
C SER A 290 -17.80 21.67 15.45
N ILE A 291 -17.27 21.79 14.23
CA ILE A 291 -16.78 23.06 13.65
C ILE A 291 -17.88 23.72 12.82
N SER A 292 -18.54 22.98 11.93
CA SER A 292 -19.56 23.52 11.00
C SER A 292 -20.74 24.18 11.70
N ARG A 293 -21.03 23.83 12.96
CA ARG A 293 -22.06 24.47 13.78
C ARG A 293 -21.69 25.86 14.33
N LEU A 294 -20.44 26.29 14.24
CA LEU A 294 -19.94 27.56 14.80
C LEU A 294 -20.30 28.78 13.93
N LYS A 295 -21.58 29.09 13.80
CA LYS A 295 -22.10 30.15 12.91
C LYS A 295 -21.40 31.50 13.08
N ASP A 296 -21.17 31.94 14.32
CA ASP A 296 -20.50 33.21 14.60
C ASP A 296 -19.07 33.26 14.05
N THR A 297 -18.38 32.12 14.00
CA THR A 297 -17.04 32.03 13.42
C THR A 297 -17.12 32.08 11.90
N PHE A 298 -18.06 31.37 11.29
CA PHE A 298 -18.27 31.38 9.83
C PHE A 298 -18.67 32.76 9.30
N ASN A 299 -19.48 33.52 10.04
CA ASN A 299 -19.87 34.88 9.66
C ASN A 299 -18.68 35.86 9.63
N LEU A 300 -17.59 35.55 10.32
CA LEU A 300 -16.37 36.36 10.34
C LEU A 300 -15.34 35.91 9.29
N LEU A 301 -15.60 34.84 8.54
CA LEU A 301 -14.70 34.38 7.49
C LEU A 301 -14.85 35.25 6.24
N PRO A 302 -13.75 35.63 5.59
CA PRO A 302 -13.80 36.28 4.28
C PRO A 302 -14.48 35.39 3.23
N PRO A 303 -15.17 35.98 2.23
CA PRO A 303 -15.86 35.21 1.18
C PRO A 303 -14.91 34.34 0.36
N ASP A 304 -13.65 34.76 0.19
CA ASP A 304 -12.65 33.97 -0.53
C ASP A 304 -12.30 32.67 0.20
N ILE A 305 -12.30 32.69 1.54
CA ILE A 305 -12.00 31.53 2.38
C ILE A 305 -13.15 30.53 2.36
N THR A 306 -14.40 31.02 2.42
CA THR A 306 -15.57 30.15 2.32
C THR A 306 -15.70 29.53 0.94
N LYS A 307 -15.38 30.28 -0.13
CA LYS A 307 -15.28 29.76 -1.50
C LYS A 307 -14.17 28.71 -1.64
N ALA A 308 -12.99 28.96 -1.08
CA ALA A 308 -11.91 27.98 -1.10
C ALA A 308 -12.29 26.67 -0.38
N LEU A 309 -12.98 26.76 0.77
CA LEU A 309 -13.49 25.58 1.47
C LEU A 309 -14.45 24.76 0.61
N SER A 310 -15.41 25.40 -0.07
CA SER A 310 -16.36 24.70 -0.94
C SER A 310 -15.67 24.06 -2.15
N GLU A 311 -14.71 24.75 -2.78
CA GLU A 311 -13.90 24.18 -3.87
C GLU A 311 -13.09 22.96 -3.42
N LEU A 312 -12.45 23.03 -2.24
CA LEU A 312 -11.70 21.89 -1.67
C LEU A 312 -12.63 20.73 -1.32
N THR A 313 -13.80 21.01 -0.77
CA THR A 313 -14.80 19.98 -0.44
C THR A 313 -15.36 19.30 -1.70
N GLU A 314 -15.63 20.07 -2.74
CA GLU A 314 -16.08 19.55 -4.04
C GLU A 314 -15.00 18.69 -4.71
N LEU A 315 -13.75 19.15 -4.66
CA LEU A 315 -12.58 18.41 -5.15
C LEU A 315 -12.42 17.04 -4.45
N LEU A 316 -12.78 16.97 -3.17
CA LEU A 316 -12.67 15.80 -2.33
C LEU A 316 -13.94 14.93 -2.29
N SER A 317 -14.99 15.30 -3.03
CA SER A 317 -16.16 14.43 -3.20
C SER A 317 -15.75 13.09 -3.84
N VAL A 318 -16.38 11.99 -3.41
CA VAL A 318 -16.01 10.59 -3.76
C VAL A 318 -15.83 10.38 -5.27
N THR A 319 -16.65 11.04 -6.09
CA THR A 319 -16.62 10.98 -7.56
C THR A 319 -15.42 11.70 -8.16
N GLN A 320 -14.88 12.70 -7.48
CA GLN A 320 -13.75 13.50 -7.92
C GLN A 320 -12.43 12.91 -7.39
N GLN A 321 -12.40 12.34 -6.18
CA GLN A 321 -11.23 11.61 -5.66
C GLN A 321 -10.82 10.43 -6.56
N LEU A 322 -11.78 9.60 -6.98
CA LEU A 322 -11.52 8.49 -7.90
C LEU A 322 -10.98 8.98 -9.24
N ARG A 323 -11.52 10.10 -9.76
CA ARG A 323 -11.03 10.71 -11.01
C ARG A 323 -9.62 11.27 -10.85
N GLN A 324 -9.31 11.96 -9.75
CA GLN A 324 -7.97 12.53 -9.53
C GLN A 324 -6.91 11.43 -9.34
N LEU A 325 -7.22 10.36 -8.60
CA LEU A 325 -6.34 9.19 -8.50
C LEU A 325 -6.08 8.57 -9.88
N GLN A 326 -7.12 8.42 -10.71
CA GLN A 326 -6.98 7.91 -12.07
C GLN A 326 -6.15 8.84 -12.96
N THR A 327 -6.37 10.16 -12.90
CA THR A 327 -5.64 11.14 -13.71
C THR A 327 -4.18 11.27 -13.26
N GLY A 328 -3.92 11.20 -11.95
CA GLY A 328 -2.57 11.22 -11.37
C GLY A 328 -1.76 9.99 -11.79
N LEU A 329 -2.35 8.80 -11.68
CA LEU A 329 -1.73 7.55 -12.16
C LEU A 329 -1.43 7.62 -13.67
N GLN A 330 -2.34 8.17 -14.48
CA GLN A 330 -2.13 8.35 -15.92
C GLN A 330 -1.01 9.33 -16.26
N ARG A 331 -0.75 10.34 -15.43
CA ARG A 331 0.36 11.29 -15.63
C ARG A 331 1.70 10.67 -15.23
N MET A 332 1.75 9.90 -14.15
CA MET A 332 2.97 9.20 -13.72
C MET A 332 3.35 8.06 -14.67
N GLN A 333 2.41 7.41 -15.33
CA GLN A 333 2.68 6.38 -16.35
C GLN A 333 3.19 6.92 -17.70
N ARG A 334 3.21 8.25 -17.88
CA ARG A 334 3.68 8.93 -19.11
C ARG A 334 5.05 9.58 -18.95
N LEU A 335 5.63 9.55 -17.75
CA LEU A 335 7.01 9.97 -17.45
C LEU A 335 7.90 8.73 -17.40
#